data_AF-A0A101KUG1-F1
#
_entry.id   AF-A0A101KUG1-F1
#
_cell.length_a   1.000
_cell.length_b   1.000
_cell.length_c   1.000
_cell.angle_alpha   90.00
_cell.angle_beta   90.00
_cell.angle_gamma   90.00
#
_symmetry.space_group_name_H-M   'P 1'
#
loop_
_entity.id
_entity.type
_entity.pdbx_description
1 polymer ?
#
loop_
_entity_poly.entity_id
_entity_poly.type
_entity_poly.pdbx_seq_one_letter_code
_entity_poly.pdbx_strand_id
1 'polypeptide(L)'
;MLYLEPKDALERLVWFTWQYYLKNLEFITLVNSENLRRAKHLKRSELVKAETRKFVAMVSGIFERGVSSGDFRAGIDPVQLNITIAAIGYYYLTNRFAGSIIFERD
;
A
#
# COMPACT_ATOMS: atom_id res chain seq x y z
N MET A 1 9.81 10.59 6.20
CA MET A 1 10.08 9.16 5.91
C MET A 1 11.53 8.94 5.53
N LEU A 2 12.11 9.66 4.57
CA LEU A 2 13.52 9.44 4.18
C LEU A 2 14.56 9.79 5.26
N TYR A 3 14.21 10.64 6.23
CA TYR A 3 15.04 11.01 7.38
C TYR A 3 14.93 10.04 8.56
N LEU A 4 14.02 9.05 8.49
CA LEU A 4 13.86 8.04 9.53
C LEU A 4 14.79 6.86 9.25
N GLU A 5 15.15 6.15 10.32
CA GLU A 5 15.79 4.85 10.20
C GLU A 5 14.94 3.90 9.35
N PRO A 6 15.55 2.98 8.58
CA PRO A 6 14.84 2.20 7.57
C PRO A 6 13.63 1.44 8.12
N LYS A 7 13.77 0.81 9.30
CA LYS A 7 12.68 0.10 9.97
C LYS A 7 11.53 1.03 10.35
N ASP A 8 11.82 2.15 11.02
CA ASP A 8 10.82 3.15 11.41
C ASP A 8 10.10 3.75 10.20
N ALA A 9 10.84 3.99 9.11
CA ALA A 9 10.28 4.50 7.87
C ALA A 9 9.26 3.52 7.27
N LEU A 10 9.59 2.22 7.27
CA LEU A 10 8.71 1.17 6.74
C LEU A 10 7.49 0.94 7.64
N GLU A 11 7.67 0.91 8.96
CA GLU A 11 6.56 0.84 9.91
C GLU A 11 5.61 2.03 9.74
N ARG A 12 6.16 3.23 9.59
CA ARG A 12 5.36 4.43 9.34
C ARG A 12 4.59 4.35 8.02
N LEU A 13 5.17 3.74 6.98
CA LEU A 13 4.50 3.52 5.70
C LEU A 13 3.30 2.57 5.84
N VAL A 14 3.50 1.44 6.54
CA VAL A 14 2.43 0.48 6.81
C VAL A 14 1.31 1.14 7.61
N TRP A 15 1.66 1.83 8.70
CA TRP A 15 0.70 2.52 9.54
C TRP A 15 -0.07 3.60 8.80
N PHE A 16 0.63 4.41 7.99
CA PHE A 16 0.00 5.44 7.17
C PHE A 16 -1.02 4.85 6.20
N THR A 17 -0.64 3.80 5.48
CA THR A 17 -1.52 3.13 4.50
C THR A 17 -2.77 2.59 5.18
N TRP A 18 -2.61 1.91 6.33
CA TRP A 18 -3.72 1.38 7.10
C TRP A 18 -4.66 2.47 7.61
N GLN A 19 -4.11 3.51 8.24
CA GLN A 19 -4.89 4.63 8.76
C GLN A 19 -5.61 5.38 7.64
N TYR A 20 -5.00 5.51 6.47
CA TYR A 20 -5.64 6.12 5.31
C TYR A 20 -6.86 5.32 4.87
N TYR A 21 -6.76 3.99 4.77
CA TYR A 21 -7.91 3.16 4.40
C TYR A 21 -9.04 3.23 5.42
N LEU A 22 -8.74 3.20 6.72
CA LEU A 22 -9.77 3.32 7.76
C LEU A 22 -10.49 4.67 7.74
N LYS A 23 -9.76 5.75 7.45
CA LYS A 23 -10.31 7.10 7.39
C LYS A 23 -11.07 7.41 6.10
N ASN A 24 -10.77 6.69 5.01
CA ASN A 24 -11.29 6.96 3.67
C ASN A 24 -11.81 5.65 3.04
N LEU A 25 -12.85 5.05 3.63
CA LEU A 25 -13.39 3.77 3.14
C LEU A 25 -13.88 3.85 1.69
N GLU A 26 -14.35 5.02 1.26
CA GLU A 26 -14.75 5.31 -0.12
C GLU A 26 -13.61 5.17 -1.13
N PHE A 27 -12.35 5.26 -0.68
CA PHE A 27 -11.20 4.97 -1.53
C PHE A 27 -11.21 3.52 -2.03
N ILE A 28 -11.60 2.57 -1.18
CA ILE A 28 -11.73 1.16 -1.55
C ILE A 28 -12.82 0.98 -2.62
N THR A 29 -13.95 1.68 -2.46
CA THR A 29 -15.02 1.69 -3.47
C THR A 29 -14.55 2.26 -4.80
N LEU A 30 -13.77 3.34 -4.78
CA LEU A 30 -13.18 3.94 -5.98
C LEU A 30 -12.25 2.95 -6.70
N VAL A 31 -11.37 2.28 -5.96
CA VAL A 31 -10.46 1.26 -6.50
C VAL A 31 -11.25 0.11 -7.13
N ASN A 32 -12.32 -0.36 -6.47
CA ASN A 32 -13.19 -1.42 -6.99
C ASN A 32 -13.86 -1.03 -8.30
N SER A 33 -14.36 0.20 -8.39
CA SER A 33 -14.95 0.74 -9.62
C SER A 33 -13.93 0.80 -10.76
N GLU A 34 -12.69 1.24 -10.49
CA GLU A 34 -11.62 1.22 -11.51
C GLU A 34 -11.27 -0.21 -11.94
N ASN A 35 -11.17 -1.14 -11.00
CA ASN A 35 -10.89 -2.55 -11.30
C ASN A 35 -11.98 -3.16 -12.20
N LEU A 36 -13.25 -2.97 -11.85
CA LEU A 36 -14.39 -3.44 -12.64
C LEU A 36 -14.36 -2.85 -14.06
N ARG A 37 -13.91 -1.60 -14.19
CA ARG A 37 -13.80 -0.88 -15.47
C ARG A 37 -12.45 -1.05 -16.15
N ARG A 38 -11.62 -2.02 -15.73
CA ARG A 38 -10.29 -2.32 -16.30
C ARG A 38 -9.39 -1.08 -16.37
N ALA A 39 -9.36 -0.32 -15.27
CA ALA A 39 -8.55 0.88 -15.06
C ALA A 39 -8.83 2.00 -16.07
N LYS A 40 -10.10 2.17 -16.48
CA LYS A 40 -10.51 3.12 -17.53
C LYS A 40 -10.00 4.54 -17.28
N HIS A 41 -10.08 5.05 -16.04
CA HIS A 41 -9.67 6.41 -15.73
C HIS A 41 -8.20 6.46 -15.33
N LEU A 42 -7.72 5.47 -14.57
CA LEU A 42 -6.31 5.38 -14.18
C LEU A 42 -5.34 5.37 -15.37
N LYS A 43 -5.67 4.66 -16.46
CA LYS A 43 -4.83 4.60 -17.68
C LYS A 43 -4.54 5.98 -18.28
N ARG A 44 -5.47 6.93 -18.10
CA ARG A 44 -5.41 8.30 -18.64
C ARG A 44 -4.90 9.32 -17.63
N SER A 45 -4.73 8.93 -16.36
CA SER A 45 -4.33 9.86 -15.30
C SER A 45 -2.81 9.98 -15.24
N GLU A 46 -2.28 11.08 -15.78
CA GLU A 46 -0.86 11.41 -15.65
C GLU A 46 -0.47 11.76 -14.21
N LEU A 47 -1.41 12.30 -13.43
CA LEU A 47 -1.22 12.55 -12.01
C LEU A 47 -0.93 11.25 -11.25
N VAL A 48 -1.75 10.21 -11.42
CA VAL A 48 -1.54 8.93 -10.73
C VAL A 48 -0.20 8.32 -11.13
N LYS A 49 0.16 8.34 -12.41
CA LYS A 49 1.46 7.83 -12.87
C LYS A 49 2.63 8.58 -12.21
N ALA A 50 2.54 9.90 -12.12
CA ALA A 50 3.57 10.73 -11.48
C ALA A 50 3.70 10.44 -9.98
N GLU A 51 2.58 10.38 -9.26
CA GLU A 51 2.58 10.10 -7.82
C GLU A 51 3.06 8.67 -7.51
N THR A 52 2.65 7.67 -8.29
CA THR A 52 3.16 6.30 -8.14
C THR A 52 4.68 6.22 -8.35
N ARG A 53 5.24 6.94 -9.34
CA ARG A 53 6.70 6.97 -9.53
C ARG A 53 7.44 7.57 -8.34
N LYS A 54 6.96 8.70 -7.81
CA LYS A 54 7.54 9.34 -6.61
C LYS A 54 7.48 8.41 -5.40
N PHE A 55 6.35 7.74 -5.23
CA PHE A 55 6.14 6.78 -4.17
C PHE A 55 7.11 5.61 -4.26
N VAL A 56 7.21 4.96 -5.43
CA VAL A 56 8.15 3.86 -5.64
C VAL A 56 9.58 4.31 -5.36
N ALA A 57 10.00 5.47 -5.86
CA ALA A 57 11.34 6.01 -5.59
C ALA A 57 11.61 6.23 -4.09
N MET A 58 10.61 6.74 -3.35
CA MET A 58 10.72 6.92 -1.90
C MET A 58 10.88 5.58 -1.16
N VAL A 59 10.10 4.57 -1.52
CA VAL A 59 10.20 3.23 -0.93
C VAL A 59 11.52 2.56 -1.31
N SER A 60 11.96 2.65 -2.57
CA SER A 60 13.27 2.15 -3.00
C SER A 60 14.40 2.75 -2.16
N GLY A 61 14.38 4.07 -1.94
CA GLY A 61 15.39 4.73 -1.10
C GLY A 61 15.38 4.27 0.35
N ILE A 62 14.22 3.90 0.92
CA ILE A 62 14.14 3.28 2.25
C ILE A 62 14.80 1.89 2.23
N PHE A 63 14.52 1.08 1.21
CA PHE A 63 15.11 -0.26 1.07
C PHE A 63 16.61 -0.24 0.88
N GLU A 64 17.12 0.62 0.01
CA GLU A 64 18.55 0.75 -0.24
C GLU A 64 19.31 1.07 1.05
N ARG A 65 18.81 2.01 1.87
CA ARG A 65 19.39 2.33 3.17
C ARG A 65 19.32 1.15 4.14
N GLY A 66 18.19 0.44 4.19
CA GLY A 66 18.01 -0.72 5.05
C GLY A 66 18.87 -1.92 4.66
N VAL A 67 19.11 -2.14 3.37
CA VAL A 67 20.05 -3.17 2.91
C VAL A 67 21.48 -2.76 3.24
N SER A 68 21.85 -1.50 3.00
CA SER A 68 23.20 -1.00 3.29
C SER A 68 23.55 -1.03 4.77
N SER A 69 22.57 -0.87 5.66
CA SER A 69 22.75 -0.95 7.12
C SER A 69 22.65 -2.37 7.67
N GLY A 70 22.30 -3.36 6.83
CA GLY A 70 22.08 -4.75 7.25
C GLY A 70 20.74 -4.99 7.94
N ASP A 71 19.86 -3.98 8.03
CA ASP A 71 18.52 -4.10 8.62
C ASP A 71 17.56 -4.93 7.77
N PHE A 72 17.71 -4.87 6.44
CA PHE A 72 16.84 -5.56 5.48
C PHE A 72 17.64 -6.53 4.60
N ARG A 73 16.99 -7.63 4.23
CA ARG A 73 17.53 -8.55 3.21
C ARG A 73 17.50 -7.88 1.83
N ALA A 74 18.51 -8.17 1.02
CA ALA A 74 18.53 -7.78 -0.39
C ALA A 74 17.47 -8.53 -1.22
N GLY A 75 17.23 -8.05 -2.44
CA GLY A 75 16.35 -8.70 -3.42
C GLY A 75 14.85 -8.54 -3.16
N ILE A 76 14.44 -7.58 -2.34
CA ILE A 76 13.03 -7.19 -2.20
C ILE A 76 12.70 -6.18 -3.30
N ASP A 77 11.66 -6.46 -4.08
CA ASP A 77 11.07 -5.50 -5.01
C ASP A 77 10.15 -4.53 -4.22
N PRO A 78 10.46 -3.22 -4.18
CA PRO A 78 9.64 -2.22 -3.52
C PRO A 78 8.18 -2.21 -4.02
N VAL A 79 7.93 -2.51 -5.30
CA VAL A 79 6.59 -2.58 -5.86
C VAL A 79 5.82 -3.75 -5.26
N GLN A 80 6.42 -4.94 -5.19
CA GLN A 80 5.77 -6.13 -4.62
C GLN A 80 5.47 -5.98 -3.13
N LEU A 81 6.36 -5.32 -2.38
CA LEU A 81 6.07 -5.00 -0.99
C LEU A 81 4.82 -4.11 -0.87
N ASN A 82 4.74 -3.06 -1.68
CA ASN A 82 3.60 -2.16 -1.64
C ASN A 82 2.29 -2.86 -2.04
N ILE A 83 2.34 -3.78 -3.01
CA ILE A 83 1.21 -4.65 -3.35
C ILE A 83 0.81 -5.49 -2.13
N THR A 84 1.78 -6.04 -1.39
CA THR A 84 1.53 -6.85 -0.20
C THR A 84 0.83 -6.05 0.91
N ILE A 85 1.34 -4.85 1.20
CA ILE A 85 0.75 -3.94 2.20
C ILE A 85 -0.69 -3.59 1.80
N ALA A 86 -0.90 -3.20 0.53
CA ALA A 86 -2.22 -2.86 0.02
C ALA A 86 -3.19 -4.06 0.07
N ALA A 87 -2.72 -5.26 -0.29
CA ALA A 87 -3.52 -6.48 -0.32
C ALA A 87 -4.07 -6.86 1.06
N ILE A 88 -3.25 -6.75 2.12
CA ILE A 88 -3.67 -7.06 3.49
C ILE A 88 -4.82 -6.13 3.93
N GLY A 89 -4.62 -4.82 3.78
CA GLY A 89 -5.64 -3.83 4.16
C GLY A 89 -6.91 -3.94 3.31
N TYR A 90 -6.75 -4.13 2.00
CA TYR A 90 -7.84 -4.30 1.06
C TYR A 90 -8.67 -5.56 1.37
N TYR A 91 -8.03 -6.71 1.62
CA TYR A 91 -8.72 -7.96 1.95
C TYR A 91 -9.56 -7.80 3.21
N TYR A 92 -8.97 -7.26 4.28
CA TYR A 92 -9.68 -7.03 5.54
C TYR A 92 -10.93 -6.16 5.33
N LEU A 93 -10.79 -5.03 4.62
CA LEU A 93 -11.88 -4.07 4.47
C LEU A 93 -12.97 -4.53 3.51
N THR A 94 -12.60 -5.18 2.41
CA THR A 94 -13.58 -5.66 1.42
C THR A 94 -14.36 -6.86 1.89
N ASN A 95 -13.79 -7.67 2.80
CA ASN A 95 -14.44 -8.87 3.31
C ASN A 95 -15.04 -8.70 4.69
N ARG A 96 -14.91 -7.54 5.37
CA ARG A 96 -15.39 -7.37 6.75
C ARG A 96 -16.84 -7.82 6.99
N PHE A 97 -17.74 -7.58 6.04
CA PHE A 97 -19.16 -7.94 6.17
C PHE A 97 -19.42 -9.44 5.98
N ALA A 98 -18.80 -10.06 4.98
CA ALA A 98 -18.92 -11.49 4.78
C ALA A 98 -18.16 -12.26 5.86
N GLY A 99 -16.99 -11.75 6.24
CA GLY A 99 -16.14 -12.29 7.29
C GLY A 99 -16.82 -12.30 8.65
N SER A 100 -17.53 -11.23 9.04
CA SER A 100 -18.24 -11.23 10.33
C SER A 100 -19.34 -12.28 10.40
N ILE A 101 -19.99 -12.57 9.27
CA ILE A 101 -20.98 -13.65 9.15
C ILE A 101 -20.30 -15.02 9.16
N ILE A 102 -19.27 -15.22 8.34
CA ILE A 102 -18.61 -16.52 8.16
C ILE A 102 -17.87 -16.97 9.44
N PHE A 103 -17.28 -16.03 10.16
CA PHE A 103 -16.46 -16.30 11.35
C PHE A 103 -17.19 -16.03 12.67
N GLU A 104 -18.44 -15.57 12.61
CA GLU A 104 -19.29 -15.26 13.78
C GLU A 104 -18.57 -14.33 14.80
N ARG A 105 -17.83 -13.33 14.28
CA ARG A 105 -17.05 -12.38 15.08
C ARG A 105 -17.06 -10.99 14.45
N ASP A 106 -17.24 -9.97 15.28
CA ASP A 106 -17.16 -8.55 14.90
C ASP A 106 -15.73 -7.99 15.02
#